data_AF-A0A502WPQ7-F1
#
_entry.id   AF-A0A502WPQ7-F1
#
_cell.length_a   1.000
_cell.length_b   1.000
_cell.length_c   1.000
_cell.angle_alpha   90.00
_cell.angle_beta   90.00
_cell.angle_gamma   90.00
#
_symmetry.space_group_name_H-M   'P 1'
#
loop_
_entity.id
_entity.type
_entity.pdbx_description
1 polymer ?
#
loop_
_entity_poly.entity_id
_entity_poly.type
_entity_poly.pdbx_seq_one_letter_code
_entity_poly.pdbx_strand_id
1 'polypeptide(L)'
;MNFWLTMLGLAGVSIVQNAAFTAVSRSRNSGDVRHHFKWAIASNGVWFVAQLFIWSTVWHAVETGNWWQIAVGGTVYVASTTFGSVWMMARMLKTETGKQKVGAR
;
A
#
# COMPACT_ATOMS: atom_id res chain seq x y z
N MET A 1 19.16 -6.51 8.33
CA MET A 1 19.08 -6.13 6.90
C MET A 1 19.69 -4.75 6.74
N ASN A 2 20.42 -4.45 5.65
CA ASN A 2 20.97 -3.11 5.46
C ASN A 2 19.82 -2.06 5.42
N PHE A 3 20.02 -0.89 6.03
CA PHE A 3 19.02 0.20 6.07
C PHE A 3 18.48 0.52 4.66
N TRP A 4 19.35 0.63 3.65
CA TRP A 4 18.95 0.93 2.28
C TRP A 4 18.12 -0.17 1.63
N LEU A 5 18.46 -1.44 1.89
CA LEU A 5 17.63 -2.57 1.45
C LEU A 5 16.25 -2.55 2.10
N THR A 6 16.18 -2.14 3.37
CA THR A 6 14.92 -1.95 4.09
C THR A 6 14.09 -0.83 3.47
N MET A 7 14.73 0.28 3.06
CA MET A 7 14.04 1.39 2.37
C MET A 7 13.53 1.00 0.99
N LEU A 8 14.31 0.25 0.21
CA LEU A 8 13.87 -0.26 -1.10
C LEU A 8 12.70 -1.26 -0.94
N GLY A 9 12.79 -2.15 0.04
CA GLY A 9 11.70 -3.07 0.38
C GLY A 9 10.45 -2.33 0.84
N LEU A 10 10.59 -1.34 1.73
CA LEU A 10 9.51 -0.49 2.20
C LEU A 10 8.85 0.25 1.03
N ALA A 11 9.64 0.82 0.11
CA ALA A 11 9.14 1.52 -1.06
C ALA A 11 8.27 0.59 -1.94
N GLY A 12 8.81 -0.58 -2.31
CA GLY A 12 8.10 -1.55 -3.15
C GLY A 12 6.82 -2.05 -2.50
N VAL A 13 6.88 -2.46 -1.23
CA VAL A 13 5.71 -2.94 -0.49
C VAL A 13 4.68 -1.82 -0.33
N SER A 14 5.09 -0.57 -0.05
CA SER A 14 4.18 0.57 0.12
C SER A 14 3.45 0.95 -1.17
N ILE A 15 4.11 0.85 -2.34
CA ILE A 15 3.46 1.03 -3.64
C ILE A 15 2.35 -0.01 -3.80
N VAL A 16 2.66 -1.29 -3.60
CA VAL A 16 1.70 -2.39 -3.76
C VAL A 16 0.58 -2.28 -2.72
N GLN A 17 0.92 -1.95 -1.48
CA GLN A 17 -0.04 -1.77 -0.39
C GLN A 17 -1.06 -0.70 -0.74
N ASN A 18 -0.62 0.50 -1.15
CA ASN A 18 -1.55 1.59 -1.39
C ASN A 18 -2.30 1.45 -2.73
N ALA A 19 -1.71 0.73 -3.69
CA ALA A 19 -2.42 0.27 -4.87
C ALA A 19 -3.57 -0.67 -4.46
N ALA A 20 -3.31 -1.70 -3.66
CA ALA A 20 -4.33 -2.61 -3.16
C ALA A 20 -5.38 -1.89 -2.29
N PHE A 21 -4.95 -0.92 -1.46
CA PHE A 21 -5.85 -0.09 -0.65
C PHE A 21 -6.80 0.76 -1.49
N THR A 22 -6.29 1.34 -2.58
CA THR A 22 -7.11 2.09 -3.55
C THR A 22 -8.13 1.16 -4.20
N ALA A 23 -7.72 -0.05 -4.59
CA ALA A 23 -8.60 -1.02 -5.21
C ALA A 23 -9.71 -1.53 -4.27
N VAL A 24 -9.37 -1.89 -3.03
CA VAL A 24 -10.39 -2.29 -2.06
C VAL A 24 -11.35 -1.14 -1.75
N SER A 25 -10.85 0.10 -1.65
CA SER A 25 -11.68 1.27 -1.38
C SER A 25 -12.70 1.53 -2.48
N ARG A 26 -12.30 1.40 -3.75
CA ARG A 26 -13.22 1.50 -4.89
C ARG A 26 -14.20 0.34 -4.94
N SER A 27 -13.74 -0.89 -4.73
CA SER A 27 -14.59 -2.08 -4.78
C SER A 27 -15.73 -2.07 -3.76
N ARG A 28 -15.61 -1.34 -2.64
CA ARG A 28 -16.70 -1.12 -1.65
C ARG A 28 -17.92 -0.44 -2.26
N ASN A 29 -17.71 0.35 -3.31
CA ASN A 29 -18.74 1.08 -4.02
C ASN A 29 -19.12 0.38 -5.34
N SER A 30 -18.74 -0.88 -5.52
CA SER A 30 -19.11 -1.70 -6.68
C SER A 30 -20.21 -2.70 -6.30
N GLY A 31 -20.94 -3.22 -7.29
CA GLY A 31 -21.98 -4.23 -7.10
C GLY A 31 -21.45 -5.69 -7.06
N ASP A 32 -20.13 -5.90 -7.00
CA ASP A 32 -19.50 -7.22 -7.06
C ASP A 32 -18.77 -7.58 -5.75
N VAL A 33 -19.44 -8.40 -4.92
CA VAL A 33 -18.90 -8.86 -3.63
C VAL A 33 -17.64 -9.72 -3.80
N ARG A 34 -17.54 -10.52 -4.86
CA ARG A 34 -16.34 -11.35 -5.10
C ARG A 34 -15.14 -10.48 -5.47
N HIS A 35 -15.39 -9.43 -6.26
CA HIS A 35 -14.38 -8.42 -6.56
C HIS A 35 -13.89 -7.72 -5.27
N HIS A 36 -14.81 -7.35 -4.37
CA HIS A 36 -14.45 -6.75 -3.09
C HIS A 36 -13.63 -7.70 -2.21
N PHE A 37 -14.06 -8.96 -2.06
CA PHE A 37 -13.38 -9.97 -1.26
C PHE A 37 -11.92 -10.16 -1.70
N LYS A 38 -11.67 -10.26 -3.01
CA LYS A 38 -10.32 -10.38 -3.57
C LYS A 38 -9.42 -9.22 -3.15
N TRP A 39 -9.91 -7.98 -3.30
CA TRP A 39 -9.13 -6.80 -2.95
C TRP A 39 -8.98 -6.60 -1.44
N ALA A 40 -9.95 -7.05 -0.65
CA ALA A 40 -9.86 -7.03 0.82
C ALA A 40 -8.73 -7.94 1.31
N ILE A 41 -8.62 -9.16 0.81
CA ILE A 41 -7.49 -10.05 1.15
C ILE A 41 -6.17 -9.43 0.72
N ALA A 42 -6.07 -8.96 -0.53
CA ALA A 42 -4.85 -8.37 -1.05
C ALA A 42 -4.40 -7.15 -0.22
N SER A 43 -5.31 -6.23 0.09
CA SER A 43 -5.01 -5.02 0.86
C SER A 43 -4.56 -5.34 2.27
N ASN A 44 -5.25 -6.26 2.98
CA ASN A 44 -4.88 -6.61 4.36
C ASN A 44 -3.56 -7.38 4.41
N GLY A 45 -3.34 -8.33 3.48
CA GLY A 45 -2.11 -9.10 3.43
C GLY A 45 -0.88 -8.23 3.18
N VAL A 46 -0.93 -7.33 2.20
CA VAL A 46 0.21 -6.43 1.92
C VAL A 46 0.37 -5.37 3.01
N TRP A 47 -0.73 -4.91 3.63
CA TRP A 47 -0.64 -4.01 4.78
C TRP A 47 0.10 -4.65 5.96
N PHE A 48 -0.17 -5.93 6.27
CA PHE A 48 0.58 -6.65 7.30
C PHE A 48 2.08 -6.68 7.00
N VAL A 49 2.47 -6.97 5.75
CA VAL A 49 3.87 -6.94 5.33
C VAL A 49 4.46 -5.53 5.46
N ALA A 50 3.74 -4.48 5.06
CA ALA A 50 4.19 -3.10 5.19
C ALA A 50 4.49 -2.73 6.66
N GLN A 51 3.66 -3.19 7.60
CA GLN A 51 3.87 -2.98 9.03
C GLN A 51 5.18 -3.60 9.53
N LEU A 52 5.58 -4.77 9.01
CA LEU A 52 6.86 -5.39 9.37
C LEU A 52 8.06 -4.51 9.00
N PHE A 53 8.03 -3.87 7.81
CA PHE A 53 9.09 -2.96 7.38
C PHE A 53 9.11 -1.65 8.18
N ILE A 54 7.93 -1.07 8.44
CA ILE A 54 7.81 0.14 9.25
C ILE A 54 8.34 -0.14 10.65
N TRP A 55 7.90 -1.22 11.28
CA TRP A 55 8.34 -1.61 12.61
C TRP A 55 9.84 -1.89 12.66
N SER A 56 10.39 -2.61 11.68
CA SER A 56 11.84 -2.85 11.59
C SER A 56 12.63 -1.54 11.49
N THR A 57 12.11 -0.53 10.79
CA THR A 57 12.77 0.78 10.65
C THR A 57 12.74 1.55 11.97
N VAL A 58 11.59 1.57 12.64
CA VAL A 58 11.42 2.21 13.95
C VAL A 58 12.33 1.54 14.97
N TRP A 59 12.30 0.21 15.06
CA TRP A 59 13.09 -0.55 16.03
C TRP A 59 14.59 -0.32 15.86
N HIS A 60 15.10 -0.36 14.63
CA HIS A 60 16.51 -0.07 14.33
C HIS A 60 16.91 1.36 14.71
N ALA A 61 16.02 2.33 14.48
CA ALA A 61 16.28 3.71 14.88
C ALA A 61 16.33 3.87 16.41
N VAL A 62 15.50 3.13 17.16
CA VAL A 62 15.56 3.09 18.63
C VAL A 62 16.85 2.46 19.11
N GLU A 63 17.23 1.29 18.58
CA GLU A 63 18.46 0.58 18.99
C GLU A 63 19.74 1.39 18.74
N THR A 64 19.78 2.14 17.63
CA THR A 64 20.97 2.89 17.22
C THR A 64 20.94 4.37 17.59
N GLY A 65 19.82 4.88 18.13
CA GLY A 65 19.60 6.30 18.42
C GLY A 65 19.50 7.20 17.17
N ASN A 66 19.44 6.63 15.97
CA ASN A 66 19.48 7.35 14.70
C ASN A 66 18.08 7.73 14.19
N TRP A 67 17.44 8.70 14.85
CA TRP A 67 16.07 9.12 14.54
C TRP A 67 15.86 9.66 13.13
N TRP A 68 16.90 10.15 12.45
CA TRP A 68 16.81 10.60 11.06
C TRP A 68 16.35 9.47 10.10
N GLN A 69 16.62 8.21 10.45
CA GLN A 69 16.20 7.05 9.68
C GLN A 69 14.68 6.91 9.63
N ILE A 70 13.97 7.32 10.69
CA ILE A 70 12.50 7.36 10.69
C ILE A 70 11.99 8.46 9.76
N ALA A 71 12.64 9.62 9.71
CA ALA A 71 12.25 10.69 8.78
C ALA A 71 12.43 10.25 7.32
N VAL A 72 13.52 9.56 7.00
CA VAL A 72 13.75 8.98 5.67
C VAL A 72 12.73 7.89 5.36
N GLY A 73 12.49 6.96 6.30
CA GLY A 73 11.48 5.91 6.14
C GLY A 73 10.08 6.47 5.93
N GLY A 74 9.70 7.51 6.67
CA GLY A 74 8.43 8.22 6.52
C GLY A 74 8.31 8.89 5.15
N THR A 75 9.38 9.54 4.68
CA THR A 75 9.40 10.17 3.34
C THR A 75 9.24 9.13 2.24
N VAL A 76 9.98 8.02 2.31
CA VAL A 76 9.87 6.90 1.37
C VAL A 76 8.45 6.32 1.38
N TYR A 77 7.90 6.06 2.57
CA TYR A 77 6.55 5.57 2.73
C TYR A 77 5.51 6.50 2.08
N VAL A 78 5.55 7.81 2.38
CA VAL A 78 4.59 8.79 1.82
C VAL A 78 4.70 8.89 0.30
N ALA A 79 5.91 8.99 -0.25
CA ALA A 79 6.10 9.08 -1.70
C ALA A 79 5.60 7.81 -2.42
N SER A 80 5.99 6.63 -1.91
CA SER A 80 5.62 5.34 -2.48
C SER A 80 4.13 5.04 -2.39
N THR A 81 3.51 5.30 -1.24
CA THR A 81 2.06 5.13 -1.08
C THR A 81 1.31 6.09 -2.01
N THR A 82 1.70 7.36 -2.07
CA THR A 82 1.07 8.35 -2.97
C THR A 82 1.12 7.87 -4.43
N PHE A 83 2.29 7.43 -4.90
CA PHE A 83 2.45 6.89 -6.25
C PHE A 83 1.55 5.67 -6.48
N GLY A 84 1.57 4.69 -5.59
CA GLY A 84 0.77 3.46 -5.71
C GLY A 84 -0.74 3.74 -5.80
N SER A 85 -1.23 4.72 -5.05
CA SER A 85 -2.64 5.13 -5.09
C SER A 85 -3.02 5.76 -6.43
N VAL A 86 -2.26 6.77 -6.87
CA VAL A 86 -2.54 7.47 -8.13
C VAL A 86 -2.47 6.50 -9.31
N TRP A 87 -1.46 5.64 -9.34
CA TRP A 87 -1.30 4.62 -10.39
C TRP A 87 -2.48 3.64 -10.42
N MET A 88 -2.89 3.09 -9.28
CA MET A 88 -4.01 2.15 -9.26
C MET A 88 -5.32 2.83 -9.61
N MET A 89 -5.56 4.05 -9.14
CA MET A 89 -6.74 4.84 -9.51
C MET A 89 -6.81 5.00 -11.04
N ALA A 90 -5.73 5.44 -11.66
CA ALA A 90 -5.65 5.61 -13.12
C ALA A 90 -5.87 4.29 -13.88
N ARG A 91 -5.36 3.17 -13.35
CA ARG A 91 -5.56 1.83 -13.92
C ARG A 91 -7.03 1.41 -13.83
N MET A 92 -7.64 1.51 -12.65
CA MET A 92 -8.99 1.01 -12.40
C MET A 92 -10.06 1.78 -13.17
N LEU A 93 -9.90 3.10 -13.32
CA LEU A 93 -10.76 3.91 -14.17
C LEU A 93 -10.82 3.39 -15.62
N LYS A 94 -9.76 2.74 -16.10
CA LYS A 94 -9.69 2.16 -17.45
C LYS A 94 -10.15 0.70 -17.52
N THR A 95 -10.02 -0.06 -16.43
CA THR A 95 -10.21 -1.52 -16.45
C THR A 95 -11.49 -2.01 -15.79
N GLU A 96 -12.10 -1.23 -14.89
CA GLU A 96 -13.35 -1.63 -14.23
C GLU A 96 -14.51 -1.67 -15.24
N THR A 97 -15.20 -2.81 -15.29
CA THR A 97 -16.35 -3.03 -16.17
C THR A 97 -17.51 -3.70 -15.44
N GLY A 98 -18.72 -3.58 -15.99
CA GLY A 98 -19.93 -4.19 -15.41
C GLY A 98 -20.13 -3.84 -13.93
N LYS A 99 -20.41 -4.86 -13.11
CA LYS A 99 -20.63 -4.74 -11.66
C LYS A 99 -19.41 -4.25 -10.87
N GLN A 100 -18.21 -4.28 -11.45
CA GLN A 100 -16.99 -3.82 -10.79
C GLN A 100 -16.82 -2.30 -10.83
N LYS A 101 -17.59 -1.59 -11.68
CA LYS A 101 -17.55 -0.14 -11.72
C LYS A 101 -18.10 0.45 -10.43
N VAL A 102 -17.45 1.51 -9.95
CA VAL A 102 -17.99 2.34 -8.87
C VAL A 102 -19.37 2.87 -9.26
N GLY A 103 -20.35 2.68 -8.38
CA GLY A 103 -21.74 3.06 -8.60
C GLY A 103 -22.59 2.02 -9.34
N ALA A 104 -22.02 0.89 -9.76
CA ALA A 104 -22.80 -0.21 -10.31
C ALA A 104 -23.65 -0.87 -9.22
N ARG A 105 -24.85 -1.34 -9.59
CA ARG A 105 -25.80 -2.05 -8.72
C ARG A 105 -25.94 -3.51 -9.16
#